data_AF-A0A2L2WK03-F1
#
_entry.id   AF-A0A2L2WK03-F1
#
_cell.length_a   1.000
_cell.length_b   1.000
_cell.length_c   1.000
_cell.angle_alpha   90.00
_cell.angle_beta   90.00
_cell.angle_gamma   90.00
#
_symmetry.space_group_name_H-M   'P 1'
#
loop_
_entity.id
_entity.type
_entity.pdbx_description
1 polymer ?
#
loop_
_entity_poly.entity_id
_entity_poly.type
_entity_poly.pdbx_seq_one_letter_code
_entity_poly.pdbx_strand_id
1 'polypeptide(L)'
;MVTSKSTGMKRYLTILALAFIPTMVLAQIVVNSTFKPLSYEELIISAQAEAYRQQKMQERFDEYQDRAYNCYNKGDYNGFIYYSDYALKTGWYNSKLYYDRGAVFERLHEYGKAKKEYKRALKKGYYPAQSAYKLCKIRQKAWKNLTSKIDNIHR
;
A
#
# COMPACT_ATOMS: atom_id res chain seq x y z
N MET A 1 40.34 0.48 -62.44
CA MET A 1 40.16 1.80 -63.10
C MET A 1 39.10 1.60 -64.19
N VAL A 2 37.86 2.07 -63.97
CA VAL A 2 37.26 3.27 -64.63
C VAL A 2 37.09 3.01 -66.14
N THR A 3 35.93 2.96 -66.79
CA THR A 3 34.56 3.49 -66.61
C THR A 3 33.64 2.71 -67.57
N SER A 4 32.30 2.64 -67.41
CA SER A 4 31.40 3.66 -67.97
C SER A 4 29.94 3.28 -67.68
N LYS A 5 29.14 4.32 -67.43
CA LYS A 5 27.69 4.35 -67.22
C LYS A 5 26.91 3.82 -68.43
N SER A 6 25.73 3.25 -68.19
CA SER A 6 24.57 3.53 -69.05
C SER A 6 23.25 3.45 -68.29
N THR A 7 22.43 4.44 -68.57
CA THR A 7 21.16 4.84 -67.96
C THR A 7 20.00 4.13 -68.66
N GLY A 8 18.92 3.80 -67.94
CA GLY A 8 17.68 3.40 -68.63
C GLY A 8 16.61 2.82 -67.72
N MET A 9 15.74 3.68 -67.17
CA MET A 9 14.55 3.29 -66.43
C MET A 9 13.32 3.38 -67.35
N LYS A 10 12.49 2.32 -67.38
CA LYS A 10 10.99 2.30 -67.40
C LYS A 10 10.53 0.85 -67.67
N ARG A 11 10.06 0.14 -66.63
CA ARG A 11 8.63 -0.13 -66.28
C ARG A 11 7.90 -0.99 -67.32
N TYR A 12 7.38 -2.15 -66.88
CA TYR A 12 6.03 -2.74 -67.06
C TYR A 12 6.12 -4.24 -66.65
N LEU A 13 5.70 -4.59 -65.44
CA LEU A 13 4.36 -5.05 -65.06
C LEU A 13 4.09 -6.52 -65.40
N THR A 14 4.29 -7.42 -64.42
CA THR A 14 3.44 -8.59 -64.22
C THR A 14 3.40 -8.93 -62.72
N ILE A 15 2.22 -8.79 -62.14
CA ILE A 15 1.88 -9.16 -60.78
C ILE A 15 1.57 -10.66 -60.80
N LEU A 16 2.26 -11.47 -59.99
CA LEU A 16 1.81 -12.82 -59.65
C LEU A 16 1.58 -12.87 -58.14
N ALA A 17 0.30 -12.78 -57.76
CA ALA A 17 -0.16 -12.87 -56.39
C ALA A 17 -0.02 -14.32 -55.89
N LEU A 18 0.91 -14.56 -54.97
CA LEU A 18 1.01 -15.81 -54.23
C LEU A 18 0.02 -15.72 -53.05
N ALA A 19 -1.10 -16.43 -53.14
CA ALA A 19 -2.09 -16.50 -52.08
C ALA A 19 -1.49 -17.22 -50.86
N PHE A 20 -1.07 -16.45 -49.86
CA PHE A 20 -0.73 -16.97 -48.54
C PHE A 20 -2.04 -17.25 -47.80
N ILE A 21 -2.46 -18.51 -47.75
CA ILE A 21 -3.61 -18.93 -46.93
C ILE A 21 -3.05 -19.22 -45.53
N PRO A 22 -3.26 -18.35 -44.52
CA PRO A 22 -2.88 -18.70 -43.16
C PRO A 22 -3.78 -19.85 -42.70
N THR A 23 -3.22 -21.03 -42.53
CA THR A 23 -3.90 -22.10 -41.78
C THR A 23 -3.96 -21.65 -40.33
N MET A 24 -5.11 -21.12 -39.91
CA MET A 24 -5.38 -20.89 -38.50
C MET A 24 -5.49 -22.24 -37.82
N VAL A 25 -4.39 -22.68 -37.19
CA VAL A 25 -4.44 -23.72 -36.18
C VAL A 25 -5.23 -23.12 -35.02
N LEU A 26 -6.51 -23.46 -34.93
CA LEU A 26 -7.30 -23.22 -33.74
C LEU A 26 -6.71 -24.13 -32.65
N ALA A 27 -5.80 -23.59 -31.84
CA ALA A 27 -5.42 -24.21 -30.59
C ALA A 27 -6.69 -24.27 -29.74
N GLN A 28 -7.32 -25.44 -29.68
CA GLN A 28 -8.34 -25.69 -28.69
C GLN A 28 -7.65 -25.61 -27.33
N ILE A 29 -7.91 -24.55 -26.58
CA ILE A 29 -7.58 -24.52 -25.17
C ILE A 29 -8.44 -25.63 -24.55
N VAL A 30 -7.84 -26.80 -24.32
CA VAL A 30 -8.44 -27.80 -23.44
C VAL A 30 -8.37 -27.20 -22.05
N VAL A 31 -9.38 -26.40 -21.72
CA VAL A 31 -9.62 -25.97 -20.34
C VAL A 31 -10.04 -27.24 -19.61
N ASN A 32 -9.05 -27.99 -19.11
CA ASN A 32 -9.29 -29.09 -18.20
C ASN A 32 -9.60 -28.51 -16.82
N SER A 33 -10.68 -27.71 -16.73
CA SER A 33 -11.14 -27.14 -15.46
C SER A 33 -12.04 -28.16 -14.79
N THR A 34 -11.46 -29.01 -13.96
CA THR A 34 -12.15 -29.75 -12.91
C THR A 34 -12.55 -28.80 -11.78
N PHE A 35 -13.28 -27.73 -12.12
CA PHE A 35 -13.88 -26.85 -11.13
C PHE A 35 -15.06 -27.58 -10.51
N LYS A 36 -14.88 -28.06 -9.27
CA LYS A 36 -15.98 -28.59 -8.47
C LYS A 36 -16.45 -27.46 -7.55
N PRO A 37 -17.60 -26.82 -7.81
CA PRO A 37 -18.13 -25.81 -6.90
C PRO A 37 -18.39 -26.46 -5.54
N LEU A 38 -18.18 -25.69 -4.47
CA LEU A 38 -18.54 -26.08 -3.13
C LEU A 38 -20.03 -26.46 -3.09
N SER A 39 -20.37 -27.54 -2.39
CA SER A 39 -21.77 -27.84 -2.08
C SER A 39 -22.34 -26.75 -1.15
N TYR A 40 -23.67 -26.64 -1.11
CA TYR A 40 -24.36 -25.66 -0.25
C TYR A 40 -23.95 -25.77 1.23
N GLU A 41 -23.82 -27.01 1.74
CA GLU A 41 -23.39 -27.27 3.12
C GLU A 41 -21.94 -26.82 3.38
N GLU A 42 -21.02 -27.15 2.48
CA GLU A 42 -19.62 -26.71 2.59
C GLU A 42 -19.51 -25.17 2.50
N LEU A 43 -20.39 -24.52 1.73
CA LEU A 43 -20.45 -23.06 1.60
C LEU A 43 -20.87 -22.42 2.92
N ILE A 44 -21.92 -22.94 3.55
CA ILE A 44 -22.36 -22.43 4.86
C ILE A 44 -21.27 -22.62 5.91
N ILE A 45 -20.66 -23.81 5.99
CA ILE A 45 -19.61 -24.10 6.97
C ILE A 45 -18.40 -23.18 6.76
N SER A 46 -17.94 -22.99 5.53
CA SER A 46 -16.81 -22.10 5.23
C SER A 46 -17.12 -20.64 5.56
N ALA A 47 -18.33 -20.16 5.20
CA ALA A 47 -18.77 -18.80 5.51
C ALA A 47 -18.86 -18.56 7.03
N GLN A 48 -19.38 -19.52 7.80
CA GLN A 48 -19.42 -19.45 9.27
C GLN A 48 -18.01 -19.45 9.88
N ALA A 49 -17.11 -20.30 9.39
CA ALA A 49 -15.72 -20.33 9.85
C ALA A 49 -14.99 -19.01 9.55
N GLU A 50 -15.25 -18.41 8.38
CA GLU A 50 -14.73 -17.09 8.02
C GLU A 50 -15.29 -15.99 8.92
N ALA A 51 -16.60 -15.95 9.13
CA ALA A 51 -17.23 -14.99 10.02
C ALA A 51 -16.65 -15.08 11.44
N TYR A 52 -16.50 -16.29 11.97
CA TYR A 52 -15.87 -16.54 13.26
C TYR A 52 -14.41 -16.03 13.30
N ARG A 53 -13.62 -16.34 12.27
CA ARG A 53 -12.24 -15.82 12.16
C ARG A 53 -12.21 -14.30 12.15
N GLN A 54 -13.06 -13.65 11.35
CA GLN A 54 -13.13 -12.19 11.25
C GLN A 54 -13.51 -11.55 12.58
N GLN A 55 -14.53 -12.11 13.27
CA GLN A 55 -14.92 -11.70 14.60
C GLN A 55 -13.74 -11.81 15.59
N LYS A 56 -13.01 -12.93 15.58
CA LYS A 56 -11.82 -13.09 16.43
C LYS A 56 -10.70 -12.11 16.10
N MET A 57 -10.51 -11.74 14.83
CA MET A 57 -9.56 -10.69 14.46
C MET A 57 -9.98 -9.32 15.00
N GLN A 58 -11.28 -9.03 14.98
CA GLN A 58 -11.84 -7.79 15.49
C GLN A 58 -11.72 -7.70 17.02
N GLU A 59 -12.07 -8.75 17.75
CA GLU A 59 -11.91 -8.82 19.21
C GLU A 59 -10.45 -8.56 19.63
N ARG A 60 -9.48 -9.15 18.91
CA ARG A 60 -8.05 -8.88 19.16
C ARG A 60 -7.63 -7.46 18.81
N PHE A 61 -8.23 -6.86 17.78
CA PHE A 61 -7.97 -5.45 17.45
C PHE A 61 -8.38 -4.56 18.61
N ASP A 62 -9.58 -4.77 19.14
CA ASP A 62 -10.12 -3.98 20.25
C ASP A 62 -9.27 -4.18 21.51
N GLU A 63 -8.89 -5.42 21.83
CA GLU A 63 -8.01 -5.72 22.96
C GLU A 63 -6.65 -5.00 22.86
N TYR A 64 -5.99 -5.07 21.70
CA TYR A 64 -4.70 -4.40 21.51
C TYR A 64 -4.85 -2.88 21.50
N GLN A 65 -5.97 -2.35 20.99
CA GLN A 65 -6.25 -0.93 21.04
C GLN A 65 -6.38 -0.44 22.49
N ASP A 66 -7.12 -1.15 23.33
CA ASP A 66 -7.29 -0.80 24.75
C ASP A 66 -5.96 -0.83 25.49
N ARG A 67 -5.13 -1.85 25.24
CA ARG A 67 -3.77 -1.92 25.79
C ARG A 67 -2.91 -0.74 25.34
N ALA A 68 -2.99 -0.35 24.06
CA ALA A 68 -2.27 0.80 23.56
C ALA A 68 -2.68 2.08 24.31
N TYR A 69 -3.98 2.36 24.43
CA TYR A 69 -4.45 3.55 25.14
C TYR A 69 -4.16 3.51 26.64
N ASN A 70 -4.13 2.33 27.27
CA ASN A 70 -3.65 2.19 28.65
C ASN A 70 -2.17 2.62 28.77
N CYS A 71 -1.29 2.17 27.87
CA CYS A 71 0.09 2.65 27.81
C CYS A 71 0.16 4.17 27.61
N TYR A 72 -0.62 4.73 26.67
CA TYR A 72 -0.67 6.17 26.44
C TYR A 72 -1.09 6.96 27.70
N ASN A 73 -2.11 6.50 28.42
CA ASN A 73 -2.59 7.12 29.65
C ASN A 73 -1.54 7.09 30.78
N LYS A 74 -0.64 6.10 30.76
CA LYS A 74 0.51 5.99 31.65
C LYS A 74 1.74 6.80 31.17
N GLY A 75 1.65 7.48 30.03
CA GLY A 75 2.77 8.18 29.40
C GLY A 75 3.76 7.26 28.68
N ASP A 76 3.48 5.96 28.57
CA ASP A 76 4.30 5.00 27.86
C ASP A 76 4.00 5.04 26.35
N TYR A 77 4.70 5.95 25.67
CA TYR A 77 4.58 6.15 24.23
C TYR A 77 5.11 4.99 23.40
N ASN A 78 6.16 4.30 23.86
CA ASN A 78 6.69 3.14 23.16
C ASN A 78 5.73 1.96 23.25
N GLY A 79 5.13 1.71 24.42
CA GLY A 79 4.08 0.72 24.60
C GLY A 79 2.84 1.02 23.77
N PHE A 80 2.44 2.29 23.64
CA PHE A 80 1.36 2.68 22.72
C PHE A 80 1.68 2.29 21.27
N ILE A 81 2.88 2.60 20.77
CA ILE A 81 3.28 2.22 19.39
C ILE A 81 3.32 0.70 19.23
N TYR A 82 3.86 -0.02 20.21
CA TYR A 82 3.93 -1.48 20.22
C TYR A 82 2.54 -2.11 20.09
N TYR A 83 1.61 -1.81 21.02
CA TYR A 83 0.29 -2.44 20.99
C TYR A 83 -0.57 -1.97 19.83
N SER A 84 -0.45 -0.70 19.40
CA SER A 84 -1.15 -0.24 18.21
C SER A 84 -0.62 -0.88 16.92
N ASP A 85 0.64 -1.30 16.85
CA ASP A 85 1.15 -2.14 15.74
C ASP A 85 0.48 -3.52 15.75
N TYR A 86 0.34 -4.16 16.91
CA TYR A 86 -0.37 -5.43 17.02
C TYR A 86 -1.84 -5.32 16.64
N ALA A 87 -2.52 -4.23 17.05
CA ALA A 87 -3.88 -3.96 16.63
C ALA A 87 -3.96 -3.90 15.10
N LEU A 88 -3.14 -3.08 14.44
CA LEU A 88 -3.19 -2.94 12.98
C LEU A 88 -2.80 -4.20 12.20
N LYS A 89 -2.05 -5.14 12.80
CA LYS A 89 -1.72 -6.44 12.21
C LYS A 89 -2.92 -7.40 12.10
N THR A 90 -4.02 -7.14 12.79
CA THR A 90 -5.25 -7.96 12.65
C THR A 90 -5.99 -7.68 11.34
N GLY A 91 -5.60 -6.65 10.59
CA GLY A 91 -6.29 -6.19 9.38
C GLY A 91 -7.40 -5.18 9.66
N TRP A 92 -7.87 -5.10 10.91
CA TRP A 92 -8.83 -4.08 11.35
C TRP A 92 -8.12 -2.75 11.62
N TYR A 93 -8.86 -1.67 11.48
CA TYR A 93 -8.35 -0.33 11.76
C TYR A 93 -9.49 0.60 12.16
N ASN A 94 -9.15 1.64 12.91
CA ASN A 94 -9.94 2.85 12.96
C ASN A 94 -9.08 4.02 12.46
N SER A 95 -9.71 5.01 11.83
CA SER A 95 -8.99 6.11 11.18
C SER A 95 -8.31 7.04 12.20
N LYS A 96 -8.85 7.13 13.41
CA LYS A 96 -8.32 7.90 14.55
C LYS A 96 -7.01 7.32 15.12
N LEU A 97 -6.83 5.99 15.13
CA LEU A 97 -5.66 5.31 15.66
C LEU A 97 -4.41 5.71 14.88
N TYR A 98 -4.53 5.88 13.56
CA TYR A 98 -3.47 6.44 12.73
C TYR A 98 -3.14 7.89 13.11
N TYR A 99 -4.13 8.70 13.45
CA TYR A 99 -3.90 10.05 13.92
C TYR A 99 -3.16 10.06 15.28
N ASP A 100 -3.61 9.25 16.23
CA ASP A 100 -3.00 9.20 17.57
C ASP A 100 -1.57 8.65 17.53
N ARG A 101 -1.30 7.64 16.69
CA ARG A 101 0.07 7.19 16.38
C ARG A 101 0.92 8.32 15.84
N GLY A 102 0.37 9.16 14.97
CA GLY A 102 1.04 10.38 14.49
C GLY A 102 1.44 11.31 15.64
N ALA A 103 0.52 11.57 16.56
CA ALA A 103 0.76 12.42 17.72
C ALA A 103 1.80 11.84 18.68
N VAL A 104 1.76 10.52 18.92
CA VAL A 104 2.74 9.83 19.76
C VAL A 104 4.14 9.88 19.14
N PHE A 105 4.27 9.66 17.82
CA PHE A 105 5.56 9.84 17.15
C PHE A 105 6.08 11.28 17.21
N GLU A 106 5.21 12.32 17.22
CA GLU A 106 5.66 13.69 17.47
C GLU A 106 6.22 13.88 18.88
N ARG A 107 5.62 13.26 19.91
CA ARG A 107 6.12 13.29 21.29
C ARG A 107 7.48 12.62 21.43
N LEU A 108 7.76 11.63 20.59
CA LEU A 108 9.06 10.96 20.50
C LEU A 108 10.05 11.67 19.56
N HIS A 109 9.71 12.86 19.05
CA HIS A 109 10.49 13.61 18.05
C HIS A 109 10.76 12.84 16.73
N GLU A 110 10.00 11.78 16.47
CA GLU A 110 10.07 10.97 15.25
C GLU A 110 9.16 11.54 14.14
N TYR A 111 9.36 12.83 13.81
CA TYR A 111 8.50 13.57 12.87
C TYR A 111 8.33 12.91 11.49
N GLY A 112 9.32 12.12 11.06
CA GLY A 112 9.23 11.34 9.82
C GLY A 112 8.11 10.30 9.87
N LYS A 113 8.03 9.55 10.97
CA LYS A 113 7.00 8.52 11.20
C LYS A 113 5.65 9.18 11.48
N ALA A 114 5.62 10.24 12.29
CA ALA A 114 4.41 11.01 12.58
C ALA A 114 3.65 11.45 11.32
N LYS A 115 4.37 12.07 10.37
CA LYS A 115 3.79 12.49 9.08
C LYS A 115 3.21 11.34 8.26
N LYS A 116 3.83 10.16 8.29
CA LYS A 116 3.32 8.98 7.57
C LYS A 116 1.99 8.54 8.16
N GLU A 117 1.90 8.49 9.49
CA GLU A 117 0.68 8.10 10.19
C GLU A 117 -0.45 9.11 9.98
N TYR A 118 -0.19 10.42 10.03
CA TYR A 118 -1.21 11.43 9.68
C TYR A 118 -1.72 11.31 8.24
N LYS A 119 -0.84 11.01 7.28
CA LYS A 119 -1.26 10.74 5.89
C LYS A 119 -2.14 9.49 5.79
N ARG A 120 -1.83 8.43 6.56
CA ARG A 120 -2.69 7.23 6.63
C ARG A 120 -4.06 7.57 7.21
N ALA A 121 -4.10 8.36 8.28
CA ALA A 121 -5.35 8.83 8.89
C ALA A 121 -6.22 9.59 7.88
N LEU A 122 -5.62 10.53 7.13
CA LEU A 122 -6.30 11.25 6.05
C LEU A 122 -6.83 10.33 4.95
N LYS A 123 -6.02 9.37 4.50
CA LYS A 123 -6.43 8.38 3.49
C LYS A 123 -7.62 7.52 3.97
N LYS A 124 -7.76 7.35 5.28
CA LYS A 124 -8.85 6.63 5.93
C LYS A 124 -10.01 7.54 6.37
N GLY A 125 -10.06 8.78 5.90
CA GLY A 125 -11.17 9.72 6.14
C GLY A 125 -11.11 10.49 7.46
N TYR A 126 -10.01 10.42 8.22
CA TYR A 126 -9.85 11.22 9.43
C TYR A 126 -9.30 12.61 9.10
N TYR A 127 -10.19 13.49 8.64
CA TYR A 127 -9.83 14.86 8.21
C TYR A 127 -9.14 15.76 9.26
N PRO A 128 -9.37 15.61 10.60
CA PRO A 128 -8.60 16.36 11.60
C PRO A 128 -7.08 16.15 11.50
N ALA A 129 -6.62 15.07 10.87
CA ALA A 129 -5.20 14.84 10.63
C ALA A 129 -4.55 15.86 9.65
N GLN A 130 -5.33 16.65 8.92
CA GLN A 130 -4.76 17.58 7.93
C GLN A 130 -4.01 18.73 8.61
N SER A 131 -4.60 19.31 9.65
CA SER A 131 -3.96 20.36 10.44
C SER A 131 -2.75 19.82 11.17
N ALA A 132 -2.86 18.64 11.80
CA ALA A 132 -1.76 17.98 12.48
C ALA A 132 -0.59 17.67 11.54
N TYR A 133 -0.85 17.16 10.32
CA TYR A 133 0.19 16.95 9.31
C TYR A 133 0.94 18.24 8.95
N LYS A 134 0.22 19.36 8.78
CA LYS A 134 0.83 20.67 8.48
C LYS A 134 1.69 21.16 9.66
N LEU A 135 1.17 21.08 10.89
CA LEU A 135 1.89 21.46 12.11
C LEU A 135 3.14 20.61 12.34
N CYS A 136 3.04 19.31 12.10
CA CYS A 136 4.15 18.37 12.20
C CYS A 136 5.33 18.76 11.29
N LYS A 137 5.06 19.26 10.07
CA LYS A 137 6.11 19.76 9.16
C LYS A 137 6.84 20.98 9.73
N ILE A 138 6.11 21.91 10.34
CA ILE A 138 6.67 23.12 10.94
C ILE A 138 7.54 22.74 12.15
N ARG A 139 7.01 21.90 13.04
CA ARG A 139 7.73 21.40 14.22
C ARG A 139 8.98 20.62 13.84
N GLN A 140 8.92 19.79 12.79
CA GLN A 140 10.11 19.10 12.28
C GLN A 140 11.22 20.06 11.87
N LYS A 141 10.88 21.15 11.17
CA LYS A 141 11.87 22.16 10.75
C LYS A 141 12.46 22.88 11.96
N ALA A 142 11.60 23.27 12.91
CA ALA A 142 12.04 23.91 14.16
C ALA A 142 12.98 23.00 14.96
N TRP A 143 12.65 21.72 15.09
CA TRP A 143 13.49 20.72 15.77
C TRP A 143 14.87 20.59 15.13
N LYS A 144 14.92 20.44 13.80
CA LYS A 144 16.20 20.35 13.06
C LYS A 144 17.08 21.59 13.27
N ASN A 145 16.49 22.78 13.22
CA ASN A 145 17.23 24.01 13.43
C ASN A 145 17.77 24.11 14.87
N LEU A 146 16.97 23.69 15.85
CA LEU A 146 17.38 23.65 17.26
C LEU A 146 18.54 22.69 17.48
N THR A 147 18.44 21.46 16.98
CA THR A 147 19.50 20.46 17.13
C THR A 147 20.79 20.90 16.44
N SER A 148 20.72 21.43 15.22
CA SER A 148 21.92 21.94 14.54
C SER A 148 22.59 23.10 15.28
N LYS A 149 21.81 23.97 15.95
CA LYS A 149 22.38 25.05 16.75
C LYS A 149 23.08 24.52 18.00
N ILE A 150 22.51 23.53 18.67
CA ILE A 150 23.10 22.87 19.85
C ILE A 150 24.43 22.19 19.45
N ASP A 151 24.44 21.45 18.34
CA ASP A 151 25.65 20.78 17.86
C ASP A 151 26.78 21.77 17.55
N ASN A 152 26.46 22.95 17.03
CA ASN A 152 27.43 24.00 16.75
C ASN A 152 27.96 24.72 18.00
N ILE A 153 27.26 24.65 19.14
CA ILE A 153 27.71 25.23 20.42
C ILE A 153 28.70 24.29 21.13
N HIS A 154 28.58 22.98 20.91
CA HIS A 154 29.41 21.97 21.56
C HIS A 154 30.64 21.53 20.73
N ARG A 155 30.86 22.15 19.56
CA ARG A 155 32.09 22.00 18.76
C ARG A 155 33.04 23.14 19.04
#